data_AF-A0A921LQI6-F1
#
_entry.id   AF-A0A921LQI6-F1
#
_cell.length_a   1.000
_cell.length_b   1.000
_cell.length_c   1.000
_cell.angle_alpha   90.00
_cell.angle_beta   90.00
_cell.angle_gamma   90.00
#
_symmetry.space_group_name_H-M   'P 1'
#
loop_
_entity.id
_entity.type
_entity.pdbx_description
1 polymer ?
#
loop_
_entity_poly.entity_id
_entity_poly.type
_entity_poly.pdbx_seq_one_letter_code
_entity_poly.pdbx_strand_id
1 'polypeptide(L)'
;MRAVFDKGELLVLLRDFYQLTGLRTVVFDEWGMDILSYPPELPAYCRLVRGTPEGEQGCRLCDQKACRQAQREGKTLIYPCHAGLIEAITPIQVDDVIVGYLLLSHIVQGADEQAEWERAKGLCAGYGIPEDTLYQAYRQLPRTPYALLQAACASSAPWNCLPVPI
;
A
#
# COMPACT_ATOMS: atom_id res chain seq x y z
N MET A 1 7.76 -18.88 16.78
CA MET A 1 7.59 -19.53 15.47
C MET A 1 7.87 -18.46 14.42
N ARG A 2 8.80 -18.66 13.48
CA ARG A 2 9.09 -17.69 12.42
C ARG A 2 8.29 -18.12 11.21
N ALA A 3 7.33 -17.31 10.76
CA ALA A 3 6.68 -17.62 9.49
C ALA A 3 7.73 -17.56 8.38
N VAL A 4 7.75 -18.58 7.54
CA VAL A 4 8.59 -18.60 6.34
C VAL A 4 7.63 -18.47 5.17
N PHE A 5 7.64 -17.30 4.52
CA PHE A 5 6.90 -17.11 3.29
C PHE A 5 7.63 -17.81 2.14
N ASP A 6 6.94 -18.69 1.41
CA ASP A 6 7.43 -19.15 0.11
C ASP A 6 7.41 -17.97 -0.87
N LYS A 7 8.58 -17.43 -1.18
CA LYS A 7 8.70 -16.24 -2.04
C LYS A 7 8.24 -16.52 -3.47
N GLY A 8 8.34 -17.76 -3.95
CA GLY A 8 7.97 -18.14 -5.31
C GLY A 8 6.47 -18.12 -5.47
N GLU A 9 5.74 -18.83 -4.60
CA GLU A 9 4.28 -18.85 -4.62
C GLU A 9 3.68 -17.48 -4.31
N LEU A 10 4.26 -16.76 -3.34
CA LEU A 10 3.82 -15.42 -3.00
C LEU A 10 3.98 -14.46 -4.18
N LEU A 11 5.08 -14.54 -4.94
CA LEU A 11 5.28 -13.70 -6.12
C LEU A 11 4.24 -13.96 -7.22
N VAL A 12 3.84 -15.22 -7.41
CA VAL A 12 2.76 -15.57 -8.35
C VAL A 12 1.45 -14.93 -7.89
N LEU A 13 1.11 -15.05 -6.61
CA LEU A 13 -0.09 -14.43 -6.05
C LEU A 13 -0.09 -12.90 -6.22
N LEU A 14 1.03 -12.22 -5.90
CA LEU A 14 1.13 -10.77 -6.06
C LEU A 14 1.00 -10.34 -7.53
N ARG A 15 1.52 -11.14 -8.46
CA ARG A 15 1.38 -10.89 -9.91
C ARG A 15 -0.05 -11.04 -10.37
N ASP A 16 -0.72 -12.12 -10.01
CA ASP A 16 -2.10 -12.38 -10.41
C ASP A 16 -3.03 -11.31 -9.82
N PHE A 17 -2.82 -10.95 -8.56
CA PHE A 17 -3.54 -9.87 -7.91
C PHE A 17 -3.34 -8.53 -8.62
N TYR A 18 -2.10 -8.19 -8.99
CA TYR A 18 -1.82 -6.98 -9.77
C TYR A 18 -2.46 -7.04 -11.16
N GLN A 19 -2.45 -8.19 -11.84
CA GLN A 19 -3.07 -8.33 -13.16
C GLN A 19 -4.60 -8.12 -13.10
N LEU A 20 -5.24 -8.53 -12.00
CA LEU A 20 -6.67 -8.37 -11.80
C LEU A 20 -7.07 -6.95 -11.35
N THR A 21 -6.25 -6.30 -10.52
CA THR A 21 -6.64 -5.07 -9.82
C THR A 21 -5.87 -3.83 -10.26
N GLY A 22 -4.69 -3.99 -10.85
CA GLY A 22 -3.71 -2.91 -11.08
C GLY A 22 -3.06 -2.36 -9.82
N LEU A 23 -3.33 -2.94 -8.63
CA LEU A 23 -2.82 -2.45 -7.36
C LEU A 23 -1.46 -3.05 -7.03
N ARG A 24 -0.45 -2.18 -6.91
CA ARG A 24 0.87 -2.62 -6.43
C ARG A 24 0.74 -3.13 -5.00
N THR A 25 1.28 -4.32 -4.78
CA THR A 25 1.27 -4.97 -3.48
C THR A 25 2.69 -5.16 -2.96
N VAL A 26 2.88 -4.91 -1.66
CA VAL A 26 4.13 -5.15 -0.93
C VAL A 26 3.82 -6.06 0.26
N VAL A 27 4.75 -6.96 0.55
CA VAL A 27 4.71 -7.80 1.74
C VAL A 27 5.84 -7.36 2.65
N PHE A 28 5.48 -6.97 3.87
CA PHE A 28 6.41 -6.67 4.94
C PHE A 28 6.53 -7.84 5.92
N ASP A 29 7.70 -7.99 6.53
CA ASP A 29 7.89 -8.87 7.68
C ASP A 29 7.28 -8.29 8.97
N GLU A 30 7.42 -9.01 10.08
CA GLU A 30 6.90 -8.60 11.38
C GLU A 30 7.50 -7.27 11.90
N TRP A 31 8.66 -6.85 11.35
CA TRP A 31 9.34 -5.60 11.70
C TRP A 31 9.01 -4.46 10.74
N GLY A 32 8.20 -4.70 9.70
CA GLY A 32 7.84 -3.70 8.70
C GLY A 32 8.89 -3.52 7.60
N MET A 33 9.73 -4.54 7.34
CA MET A 33 10.72 -4.51 6.27
C MET A 33 10.20 -5.23 5.02
N ASP A 34 10.43 -4.63 3.85
CA ASP A 34 10.08 -5.19 2.53
C ASP A 34 10.68 -6.60 2.32
N ILE A 35 9.81 -7.60 2.20
CA ILE A 35 10.15 -8.97 1.78
C ILE A 35 10.06 -9.08 0.26
N LEU A 36 8.94 -8.62 -0.29
CA LEU A 36 8.56 -8.83 -1.69
C LEU A 36 7.57 -7.75 -2.13
N SER A 37 7.63 -7.35 -3.40
CA SER A 37 6.59 -6.52 -4.01
C SER A 37 6.36 -6.88 -5.46
N TYR A 38 5.16 -6.59 -5.95
CA TYR A 38 4.86 -6.64 -7.37
C TYR A 38 3.92 -5.50 -7.79
N PRO A 39 4.27 -4.75 -8.86
CA PRO A 39 5.57 -4.73 -9.54
C PRO A 39 6.72 -4.32 -8.59
N PRO A 40 7.95 -4.77 -8.85
CA PRO A 40 9.08 -4.44 -7.97
C PRO A 40 9.44 -2.95 -8.03
N GLU A 41 9.26 -2.31 -9.18
CA GLU A 41 9.54 -0.88 -9.34
C GLU A 41 8.47 -0.01 -8.69
N LEU A 42 8.92 1.03 -7.99
CA LEU A 42 8.06 2.11 -7.52
C LEU A 42 7.58 2.97 -8.71
N PRO A 43 6.38 3.55 -8.68
CA PRO A 43 5.96 4.52 -9.69
C PRO A 43 6.83 5.79 -9.65
N ALA A 44 6.88 6.51 -10.77
CA ALA A 44 7.73 7.70 -10.93
C ALA A 44 7.54 8.73 -9.81
N TYR A 45 6.30 8.96 -9.38
CA TYR A 45 5.98 9.88 -8.30
C TYR A 45 6.69 9.50 -6.99
N CYS A 46 6.56 8.24 -6.57
CA CYS A 46 7.18 7.75 -5.33
C CYS A 46 8.70 7.67 -5.46
N ARG A 47 9.26 7.41 -6.65
CA ARG A 47 10.71 7.49 -6.88
C ARG A 47 11.25 8.90 -6.71
N LEU A 48 10.53 9.92 -7.19
CA LEU A 48 10.91 11.33 -6.99
C LEU A 48 10.90 11.69 -5.50
N VAL A 49 9.83 11.33 -4.78
CA VAL A 49 9.71 11.57 -3.34
C VAL A 49 10.84 10.88 -2.57
N ARG A 50 11.04 9.58 -2.77
CA ARG A 50 12.12 8.80 -2.13
C ARG A 50 13.53 9.18 -2.62
N GLY A 51 13.63 9.94 -3.72
CA GLY A 51 14.91 10.49 -4.20
C GLY A 51 15.46 11.61 -3.32
N THR A 52 14.66 12.12 -2.38
CA THR A 52 15.05 13.17 -1.43
C THR A 52 15.28 12.56 -0.04
N PRO A 53 16.26 13.03 0.76
CA PRO A 53 16.50 12.51 2.11
C PRO A 53 15.26 12.57 3.00
N GLU A 54 14.56 13.70 2.98
CA GLU A 54 13.36 13.95 3.78
C GLU A 54 12.17 13.10 3.31
N GLY A 55 12.03 12.90 2.00
CA GLY A 55 10.97 12.06 1.42
C GLY A 55 11.19 10.57 1.69
N GLU A 56 12.43 10.08 1.60
CA GLU A 56 12.79 8.71 1.98
C GLU A 56 12.55 8.45 3.47
N GLN A 57 12.95 9.39 4.34
CA GLN A 57 12.66 9.31 5.76
C GLN A 57 11.15 9.35 6.03
N GLY A 58 10.41 10.21 5.33
CA GLY A 58 8.96 10.30 5.38
C GLY A 58 8.27 8.98 5.04
N CYS A 59 8.70 8.31 3.96
CA CYS A 59 8.21 6.99 3.57
C CYS A 59 8.40 5.97 4.70
N ARG A 60 9.62 5.83 5.20
CA ARG A 60 9.94 4.85 6.26
C ARG A 60 9.15 5.08 7.53
N LEU A 61 8.98 6.34 7.95
CA LEU A 61 8.20 6.68 9.13
C LEU A 61 6.70 6.41 8.93
N CYS A 62 6.19 6.67 7.72
CA CYS A 62 4.82 6.35 7.33
C CYS A 62 4.55 4.85 7.43
N ASP A 63 5.40 4.02 6.80
CA ASP A 63 5.28 2.56 6.80
C ASP A 63 5.35 1.99 8.23
N GLN A 64 6.30 2.45 9.04
CA GLN A 64 6.42 2.03 10.45
C GLN A 64 5.20 2.41 11.28
N LYS A 65 4.66 3.61 11.09
CA LYS A 65 3.45 4.07 11.80
C LYS A 65 2.24 3.21 11.40
N ALA A 66 2.09 2.93 10.11
CA ALA A 66 1.03 2.10 9.57
C ALA A 66 1.10 0.66 10.12
N CYS A 67 2.27 0.04 10.12
CA CYS A 67 2.48 -1.30 10.71
C CYS A 67 2.08 -1.33 12.19
N ARG A 68 2.58 -0.38 12.99
CA ARG A 68 2.24 -0.30 14.43
C ARG A 68 0.75 -0.09 14.67
N GLN A 69 0.09 0.71 13.83
CA GLN A 69 -1.34 0.96 13.97
C GLN A 69 -2.15 -0.29 13.58
N ALA A 70 -1.80 -0.93 12.47
CA ALA A 70 -2.44 -2.16 12.01
C ALA A 70 -2.28 -3.30 13.02
N GLN A 71 -1.11 -3.38 13.66
CA GLN A 71 -0.85 -4.31 14.75
C GLN A 71 -1.78 -4.09 15.94
N ARG A 72 -1.97 -2.83 16.35
CA ARG A 72 -2.83 -2.46 17.49
C ARG A 72 -4.31 -2.69 17.20
N GLU A 73 -4.75 -2.40 15.98
CA GLU A 73 -6.15 -2.51 15.59
C GLU A 73 -6.55 -3.92 15.12
N GLY A 74 -5.58 -4.75 14.74
CA GLY A 74 -5.80 -6.14 14.30
C GLY A 74 -6.61 -6.26 13.01
N LYS A 75 -6.73 -5.19 12.23
CA LYS A 75 -7.56 -5.12 11.02
C LYS A 75 -6.89 -4.30 9.92
N THR A 76 -7.45 -4.37 8.72
CA THR A 76 -7.03 -3.55 7.59
C THR A 76 -7.27 -2.06 7.85
N LEU A 77 -6.28 -1.23 7.54
CA LEU A 77 -6.36 0.22 7.61
C LEU A 77 -6.20 0.81 6.22
N ILE A 78 -7.10 1.71 5.81
CA ILE A 78 -6.96 2.54 4.60
C ILE A 78 -6.65 3.96 5.07
N TYR A 79 -5.56 4.54 4.60
CA TYR A 79 -5.07 5.83 5.10
C TYR A 79 -4.31 6.61 4.02
N PRO A 80 -4.25 7.95 4.12
CA PRO A 80 -3.36 8.73 3.28
C PRO A 80 -1.91 8.61 3.76
N CYS A 81 -0.99 8.31 2.85
CA CYS A 81 0.43 8.33 3.12
C CYS A 81 0.95 9.77 3.27
N HIS A 82 2.20 9.90 3.73
CA HIS A 82 2.84 11.19 3.96
C HIS A 82 2.95 12.07 2.70
N ALA A 83 2.93 11.48 1.50
CA ALA A 83 3.02 12.17 0.22
C ALA A 83 1.66 12.38 -0.47
N GLY A 84 0.56 12.18 0.26
CA GLY A 84 -0.79 12.48 -0.20
C GLY A 84 -1.47 11.41 -1.06
N LEU A 85 -0.81 10.28 -1.31
CA LEU A 85 -1.44 9.11 -1.93
C LEU A 85 -2.18 8.27 -0.89
N ILE A 86 -3.04 7.35 -1.33
CA ILE A 86 -3.71 6.40 -0.47
C ILE A 86 -2.93 5.09 -0.41
N GLU A 87 -2.93 4.48 0.77
CA GLU A 87 -2.38 3.16 1.05
C GLU A 87 -3.38 2.35 1.87
N ALA A 88 -3.29 1.03 1.77
CA ALA A 88 -4.03 0.13 2.64
C ALA A 88 -3.11 -0.96 3.20
N ILE A 89 -3.11 -1.16 4.51
CA ILE A 89 -2.26 -2.15 5.16
C ILE A 89 -3.12 -3.18 5.91
N THR A 90 -2.85 -4.46 5.70
CA THR A 90 -3.54 -5.60 6.33
C THR A 90 -2.52 -6.45 7.08
N PRO A 91 -2.69 -6.70 8.40
CA PRO A 91 -1.83 -7.63 9.12
C PRO A 91 -2.05 -9.07 8.62
N ILE A 92 -0.95 -9.80 8.39
CA ILE A 92 -0.97 -11.23 8.08
C ILE A 92 -0.84 -11.98 9.41
N GLN A 93 -1.82 -12.82 9.73
CA GLN A 93 -1.93 -13.51 11.02
C GLN A 93 -1.90 -15.04 10.85
N VAL A 94 -1.19 -15.71 11.77
CA VAL A 94 -1.19 -17.18 11.94
C VAL A 94 -1.36 -17.45 13.43
N ASP A 95 -2.38 -18.21 13.82
CA ASP A 95 -2.70 -18.52 15.23
C ASP A 95 -2.70 -17.27 16.13
N ASP A 96 -3.39 -16.21 15.69
CA ASP A 96 -3.48 -14.89 16.35
C ASP A 96 -2.14 -14.12 16.50
N VAL A 97 -1.06 -14.63 15.90
CA VAL A 97 0.24 -13.96 15.85
C VAL A 97 0.40 -13.25 14.52
N ILE A 98 0.74 -11.96 14.56
CA ILE A 98 1.09 -11.20 13.36
C ILE A 98 2.48 -11.62 12.90
N VAL A 99 2.55 -12.10 11.66
CA VAL A 99 3.77 -12.62 11.03
C VAL A 99 4.25 -11.76 9.86
N GLY A 100 3.53 -10.68 9.55
CA GLY A 100 3.87 -9.74 8.48
C GLY A 100 2.69 -8.84 8.14
N TYR A 101 2.82 -8.08 7.07
CA TYR A 101 1.78 -7.18 6.58
C TYR A 101 1.70 -7.22 5.05
N LEU A 102 0.50 -7.07 4.51
CA LEU A 102 0.27 -6.80 3.10
C LEU A 102 -0.11 -5.33 2.94
N LEU A 103 0.64 -4.60 2.11
CA LEU A 103 0.43 -3.18 1.81
C LEU A 103 0.03 -3.03 0.34
N LEU A 104 -1.12 -2.40 0.10
CA LEU A 104 -1.51 -1.87 -1.20
C LEU A 104 -1.09 -0.40 -1.25
N SER A 105 -0.32 0.01 -2.26
CA SER A 105 0.34 1.32 -2.24
C SER A 105 0.22 2.13 -3.52
N HIS A 106 0.51 3.43 -3.39
CA HIS A 106 0.59 4.42 -4.46
C HIS A 106 -0.73 4.72 -5.18
N ILE A 107 -1.81 4.80 -4.40
CA ILE A 107 -3.16 4.85 -4.95
C ILE A 107 -3.64 6.29 -5.02
N VAL A 108 -4.20 6.65 -6.17
CA VAL A 108 -4.96 7.90 -6.36
C VAL A 108 -6.40 7.50 -6.67
N GLN A 109 -7.39 8.18 -6.08
CA GLN A 109 -8.79 7.77 -6.25
C GLN A 109 -9.42 8.36 -7.50
N GLY A 110 -9.09 9.63 -7.81
CA GLY A 110 -9.62 10.35 -8.96
C GLY A 110 -11.07 10.80 -8.79
N ALA A 111 -11.58 10.89 -7.55
CA ALA A 111 -12.92 11.40 -7.30
C ALA A 111 -12.95 12.94 -7.37
N ASP A 112 -11.88 13.58 -6.89
CA ASP A 112 -11.62 15.01 -7.03
C ASP A 112 -10.13 15.21 -7.33
N GLU A 113 -9.77 15.10 -8.61
CA GLU A 113 -8.37 15.14 -9.03
C GLU A 113 -7.65 16.43 -8.63
N GLN A 114 -8.35 17.56 -8.64
CA GLN A 114 -7.75 18.85 -8.28
C GLN A 114 -7.48 18.89 -6.78
N ALA A 115 -8.44 18.51 -5.93
CA ALA A 115 -8.23 18.50 -4.48
C ALA A 115 -7.18 17.45 -4.06
N GLU A 116 -7.19 16.27 -4.69
CA GLU A 116 -6.20 15.22 -4.45
C GLU A 116 -4.80 15.70 -4.83
N TRP A 117 -4.65 16.40 -5.96
CA TRP A 117 -3.38 16.99 -6.38
C TRP A 117 -2.92 18.11 -5.43
N GLU A 118 -3.77 19.07 -5.09
CA GLU A 118 -3.40 20.17 -4.17
C GLU A 118 -2.92 19.64 -2.82
N ARG A 119 -3.55 18.56 -2.33
CA ARG A 119 -3.11 17.88 -1.12
C ARG A 119 -1.73 17.24 -1.29
N ALA A 120 -1.51 16.49 -2.37
CA ALA A 120 -0.24 15.85 -2.67
C ALA A 120 0.89 16.88 -2.82
N LYS A 121 0.65 17.94 -3.59
CA LYS A 121 1.54 19.09 -3.76
C LYS A 121 1.90 19.73 -2.43
N GLY A 122 0.91 20.05 -1.60
CA GLY A 122 1.12 20.69 -0.30
C GLY A 122 1.98 19.83 0.64
N LEU A 123 1.74 18.52 0.67
CA LEU A 123 2.51 17.57 1.49
C LEU A 123 3.95 17.37 0.99
N CYS A 124 4.19 17.53 -0.32
CA CYS A 124 5.51 17.37 -0.93
C CYS A 124 6.31 18.68 -1.06
N ALA A 125 5.75 19.84 -0.70
CA ALA A 125 6.39 21.15 -0.87
C ALA A 125 7.76 21.24 -0.17
N GLY A 126 7.94 20.53 0.95
CA GLY A 126 9.19 20.51 1.72
C GLY A 126 10.31 19.65 1.11
N TYR A 127 10.06 18.89 0.04
CA TYR A 127 11.04 17.96 -0.53
C TYR A 127 11.93 18.57 -1.62
N GLY A 128 11.70 19.82 -2.02
CA GLY A 128 12.52 20.48 -3.04
C GLY A 128 12.39 19.90 -4.45
N ILE A 129 11.35 19.11 -4.70
CA ILE A 129 11.03 18.57 -6.02
C ILE A 129 10.29 19.65 -6.82
N PRO A 130 10.72 20.00 -8.05
CA PRO A 130 9.99 20.96 -8.88
C PRO A 130 8.54 20.52 -9.10
N GLU A 131 7.60 21.45 -8.90
CA GLU A 131 6.16 21.16 -8.97
C GLU A 131 5.77 20.51 -10.29
N ASP A 132 6.23 21.06 -11.43
CA ASP A 132 5.92 20.51 -12.75
C ASP A 132 6.41 19.06 -12.87
N THR A 133 7.62 18.77 -12.42
CA THR A 133 8.18 17.40 -12.44
C THR A 133 7.35 16.45 -11.59
N LEU A 134 6.96 16.88 -10.39
CA LEU A 134 6.12 16.09 -9.48
C LEU A 134 4.73 15.85 -10.08
N TYR A 135 4.12 16.89 -10.66
CA TYR A 135 2.80 16.81 -11.28
C TYR A 135 2.80 15.88 -12.50
N GLN A 136 3.80 15.96 -13.36
CA GLN A 136 3.95 15.04 -14.50
C GLN A 136 3.97 13.58 -14.03
N ALA A 137 4.71 13.29 -12.96
CA ALA A 137 4.77 11.96 -12.38
C ALA A 137 3.45 11.55 -11.68
N TYR A 138 2.77 12.48 -11.01
CA TYR A 138 1.49 12.24 -10.34
C TYR A 138 0.38 11.85 -11.32
N ARG A 139 0.32 12.50 -12.49
CA ARG A 139 -0.66 12.19 -13.54
C ARG A 139 -0.50 10.81 -14.16
N GLN A 140 0.67 10.18 -14.03
CA GLN A 140 0.92 8.83 -14.53
C GLN A 140 0.40 7.74 -13.57
N LEU A 141 0.02 8.08 -12.34
CA LEU A 141 -0.50 7.11 -11.38
C LEU A 141 -1.89 6.63 -11.83
N PRO A 142 -2.17 5.32 -11.83
CA PRO A 142 -3.49 4.81 -12.17
C PRO A 142 -4.53 5.32 -11.17
N ARG A 143 -5.71 5.68 -11.67
CA ARG A 143 -6.85 6.07 -10.83
C ARG A 143 -7.64 4.84 -10.43
N THR A 144 -7.68 4.57 -9.13
CA THR A 144 -8.35 3.41 -8.56
C THR A 144 -9.57 3.90 -7.78
N PRO A 145 -10.80 3.65 -8.28
CA PRO A 145 -12.01 4.01 -7.58
C PRO A 145 -12.04 3.42 -6.16
N TYR A 146 -12.58 4.16 -5.20
CA TYR A 146 -12.63 3.71 -3.81
C TYR A 146 -13.35 2.36 -3.65
N ALA A 147 -14.37 2.07 -4.46
CA ALA A 147 -15.05 0.78 -4.45
C ALA A 147 -14.12 -0.41 -4.78
N LEU A 148 -13.20 -0.24 -5.74
CA LEU A 148 -12.21 -1.26 -6.07
C LEU A 148 -11.19 -1.43 -4.92
N LEU A 149 -10.70 -0.32 -4.36
CA LEU A 149 -9.81 -0.35 -3.20
C LEU A 149 -10.49 -1.05 -2.01
N GLN A 150 -11.74 -0.72 -1.73
CA GLN A 150 -12.52 -1.32 -0.66
C GLN A 150 -12.71 -2.82 -0.89
N ALA A 151 -13.04 -3.25 -2.10
CA ALA A 151 -13.16 -4.67 -2.44
C ALA A 151 -11.82 -5.42 -2.28
N ALA A 152 -10.72 -4.81 -2.71
CA ALA A 152 -9.37 -5.35 -2.53
C ALA A 152 -8.94 -5.45 -1.05
N CYS A 153 -9.47 -4.57 -0.20
CA CYS A 153 -9.20 -4.52 1.23
C CYS A 153 -10.21 -5.31 2.07
N ALA A 154 -11.29 -5.81 1.47
CA ALA A 154 -12.34 -6.50 2.18
C ALA A 154 -11.81 -7.84 2.70
N SER A 155 -11.23 -7.82 3.90
CA SER A 155 -11.12 -9.01 4.70
C SER A 155 -12.54 -9.42 5.06
N SER A 156 -12.99 -10.52 4.49
CA SER A 156 -14.11 -11.26 5.04
C SER A 156 -13.87 -11.41 6.54
N ALA A 157 -14.77 -10.83 7.36
CA ALA A 157 -15.13 -11.48 8.63
C ALA A 157 -15.29 -12.98 8.34
N PRO A 158 -14.85 -13.87 9.24
CA PRO A 158 -14.60 -15.28 8.93
C PRO A 158 -15.71 -15.80 8.04
N TRP A 159 -15.36 -16.32 6.86
CA TRP A 159 -16.29 -17.10 6.08
C TRP A 159 -16.79 -18.16 7.03
N ASN A 160 -17.98 -17.99 7.60
CA ASN A 160 -18.73 -19.10 8.12
C ASN A 160 -18.99 -19.93 6.87
N CYS A 161 -18.08 -20.87 6.62
CA CYS A 161 -18.26 -21.95 5.68
C CYS A 161 -19.50 -22.69 6.15
N LEU A 162 -20.69 -22.18 5.78
CA LEU A 162 -21.91 -22.94 5.84
C LEU A 162 -21.66 -24.13 4.91
N PRO A 163 -21.89 -25.36 5.39
CA PRO A 163 -21.66 -26.55 4.59
C PRO A 163 -22.45 -26.41 3.30
N VAL A 164 -21.75 -26.55 2.17
CA VAL A 164 -22.37 -26.72 0.86
C VAL A 164 -23.19 -28.01 0.96
N PRO A 165 -24.52 -27.98 0.81
CA PRO A 165 -25.30 -29.21 0.72
C PRO A 165 -24.88 -29.91 -0.58
N ILE A 166 -24.44 -31.16 -0.43
CA ILE A 166 -24.18 -32.11 -1.52
C ILE A 166 -25.49 -32.39 -2.25
#